data_AF-A0A1S6IZA7-F1
#
_entry.id   AF-A0A1S6IZA7-F1
#
_cell.length_a   1.000
_cell.length_b   1.000
_cell.length_c   1.000
_cell.angle_alpha   90.00
_cell.angle_beta   90.00
_cell.angle_gamma   90.00
#
_symmetry.space_group_name_H-M   'P 1'
#
loop_
_entity.id
_entity.type
_entity.pdbx_description
1 polymer ?
#
loop_
_entity_poly.entity_id
_entity_poly.type
_entity_poly.pdbx_seq_one_letter_code
_entity_poly.pdbx_strand_id
1 'polypeptide(L)'
;MRGDWQILQCILKGFSWQRLKKLIIKDNSSHKPSTLEEQIEQAKRAWQLAQEQMQWADKDLLEAAILNTTACERRYIALLQQAKIQGCQAWDDSRLQNSLGS
;
A
#
# COMPACT_ATOMS: atom_id res chain seq x y z
N MET A 1 16.31 -4.40 15.17
CA MET A 1 14.96 -3.84 15.38
C MET A 1 14.97 -3.02 16.66
N ARG A 2 15.23 -1.72 16.57
CA ARG A 2 15.16 -0.78 17.70
C ARG A 2 13.74 -0.23 17.71
N GLY A 3 12.83 -0.89 18.41
CA GLY A 3 11.47 -0.39 18.61
C GLY A 3 11.55 0.98 19.29
N ASP A 4 10.91 1.97 18.68
CA ASP A 4 11.02 3.38 19.06
C ASP A 4 10.61 3.61 20.51
N TRP A 5 11.63 3.69 21.37
CA TRP A 5 11.50 3.99 22.80
C TRP A 5 10.67 5.25 23.07
N GLN A 6 10.65 6.20 22.11
CA GLN A 6 9.85 7.41 22.19
C GLN A 6 8.34 7.15 22.11
N ILE A 7 7.91 6.17 21.31
CA ILE A 7 6.50 5.74 21.23
C ILE A 7 6.11 5.10 22.56
N LEU A 8 6.94 4.19 23.07
CA LEU A 8 6.72 3.54 24.37
C LEU A 8 6.69 4.54 25.52
N GLN A 9 7.57 5.53 25.50
CA GLN A 9 7.59 6.61 26.50
C GLN A 9 6.32 7.46 26.46
N CYS A 10 5.75 7.71 25.27
CA CYS A 10 4.47 8.43 25.14
C CYS A 10 3.26 7.63 25.64
N ILE A 11 3.32 6.30 25.55
CA ILE A 11 2.27 5.42 26.07
C ILE A 11 2.39 5.29 27.60
N LEU A 12 3.62 5.15 28.12
CA LEU A 12 3.88 4.87 29.54
C LEU A 12 3.93 6.11 30.44
N LYS A 13 4.33 7.29 29.94
CA LYS A 13 4.47 8.52 30.75
C LYS A 13 3.45 9.59 30.37
N GLY A 14 2.18 9.29 30.63
CA GLY A 14 1.05 10.19 30.39
C GLY A 14 0.63 10.15 28.93
N PHE A 15 -0.30 9.26 28.62
CA PHE A 15 -0.82 9.06 27.27
C PHE A 15 -1.31 10.39 26.69
N SER A 16 -0.65 10.84 25.61
CA SER A 16 -1.01 12.06 24.89
C SER A 16 -1.18 11.76 23.40
N TRP A 17 -2.43 11.75 22.96
CA TRP A 17 -2.78 11.48 21.56
C TRP A 17 -2.15 12.49 20.59
N GLN A 18 -2.01 13.76 21.01
CA GLN A 18 -1.38 14.80 20.19
C GLN A 18 0.12 14.56 19.99
N ARG A 19 0.83 14.10 21.02
CA ARG A 19 2.27 13.79 20.94
C ARG A 19 2.52 12.53 20.11
N LEU A 20 1.71 11.51 20.33
CA LEU A 20 1.76 10.27 19.55
C LEU A 20 1.52 10.53 18.07
N LYS A 21 0.47 11.29 17.72
CA LYS A 21 0.20 11.70 16.33
C LYS A 21 1.38 12.43 15.71
N LYS A 22 1.97 13.41 16.40
CA LYS A 22 3.14 14.15 15.88
C LYS A 22 4.34 13.24 15.62
N LEU A 23 4.61 12.27 16.49
CA LEU A 23 5.72 11.33 16.31
C LEU A 23 5.47 10.39 15.13
N ILE A 24 4.28 9.80 15.04
CA ILE A 24 3.90 8.91 13.93
C ILE A 24 3.92 9.66 12.59
N ILE A 25 3.39 10.88 12.55
CA ILE A 25 3.37 11.70 11.31
C ILE A 25 4.79 12.12 10.92
N LYS A 26 5.63 12.50 11.91
CA LYS A 26 7.02 12.90 11.66
C LYS A 26 7.87 11.72 11.15
N ASP A 27 7.66 10.52 11.68
CA ASP A 27 8.36 9.32 11.21
C ASP A 27 7.99 8.96 9.76
N ASN A 28 6.70 9.09 9.41
CA ASN A 28 6.22 8.91 8.04
C ASN A 28 6.74 9.97 7.04
N SER A 29 7.29 11.11 7.51
CA SER A 29 7.81 12.15 6.60
C SER A 29 9.20 11.83 6.02
N SER A 30 9.87 10.78 6.51
CA SER A 30 11.13 10.26 5.95
C SER A 30 10.92 9.22 4.84
N HIS A 31 9.72 9.14 4.25
CA HIS A 31 9.50 8.32 3.06
C HIS A 31 10.05 9.03 1.83
N LYS A 32 11.11 8.47 1.24
CA LYS A 32 11.47 8.75 -0.16
C LYS A 32 10.20 8.66 -1.03
N PRO A 33 10.08 9.47 -2.09
CA PRO A 33 8.96 9.33 -3.02
C PRO A 33 8.92 7.89 -3.52
N SER A 34 7.86 7.16 -3.14
CA SER A 34 7.70 5.75 -3.50
C SER A 34 7.67 5.62 -5.01
N THR A 35 8.43 4.69 -5.57
CA THR A 35 8.44 4.46 -7.02
C THR A 35 7.04 4.00 -7.48
N LEU A 36 6.73 4.16 -8.78
CA LEU A 36 5.43 3.71 -9.30
C LEU A 36 5.20 2.21 -9.05
N GLU A 37 6.26 1.41 -9.16
CA GLU A 37 6.25 -0.02 -8.84
C GLU A 37 5.89 -0.29 -7.37
N GLU A 38 6.53 0.43 -6.44
CA GLU A 38 6.20 0.32 -5.01
C GLU A 38 4.76 0.72 -4.72
N GLN A 39 4.25 1.76 -5.39
CA GLN A 39 2.85 2.19 -5.24
C GLN A 39 1.87 1.13 -5.77
N ILE A 40 2.19 0.48 -6.88
CA ILE A 40 1.38 -0.61 -7.45
C ILE A 40 1.34 -1.80 -6.48
N GLU A 41 2.50 -2.21 -5.97
CA GLU A 41 2.60 -3.31 -5.00
C GLU A 41 1.87 -3.00 -3.69
N GLN A 42 1.98 -1.77 -3.19
CA GLN A 42 1.22 -1.31 -2.03
C GLN A 42 -0.30 -1.34 -2.29
N ALA A 43 -0.75 -0.85 -3.44
CA ALA A 43 -2.17 -0.85 -3.80
C ALA A 43 -2.72 -2.28 -3.95
N LYS A 44 -1.93 -3.19 -4.53
CA LYS A 44 -2.27 -4.61 -4.65
C LYS A 44 -2.45 -5.26 -3.28
N ARG A 45 -1.48 -5.08 -2.37
CA ARG A 45 -1.58 -5.62 -0.99
C ARG A 45 -2.77 -5.04 -0.23
N ALA A 46 -3.02 -3.74 -0.38
CA ALA A 46 -4.17 -3.09 0.23
C ALA A 46 -5.50 -3.68 -0.28
N TRP A 47 -5.59 -3.95 -1.59
CA TRP A 47 -6.77 -4.58 -2.17
C TRP A 47 -6.97 -6.01 -1.68
N GLN A 48 -5.90 -6.82 -1.60
CA GLN A 48 -5.96 -8.16 -1.03
C GLN A 48 -6.42 -8.14 0.43
N LEU A 49 -5.87 -7.26 1.24
CA LEU A 49 -6.27 -7.11 2.64
C LEU A 49 -7.73 -6.66 2.77
N ALA A 50 -8.20 -5.75 1.92
CA ALA A 50 -9.60 -5.32 1.92
C ALA A 50 -10.56 -6.48 1.55
N GLN A 51 -10.18 -7.32 0.58
CA GLN A 51 -10.93 -8.54 0.24
C GLN A 51 -10.97 -9.53 1.40
N GLU A 52 -9.85 -9.73 2.10
CA GLU A 52 -9.82 -10.56 3.31
C GLU A 52 -10.76 -9.99 4.37
N GLN A 53 -10.66 -8.69 4.68
CA GLN A 53 -11.53 -8.02 5.67
C GLN A 53 -13.02 -8.15 5.33
N MET A 54 -13.37 -8.12 4.04
CA MET A 54 -14.75 -8.28 3.58
C MET A 54 -15.33 -9.66 3.92
N GLN A 55 -14.51 -10.72 3.99
CA GLN A 55 -14.95 -12.06 4.38
C GLN A 55 -15.35 -12.15 5.86
N TRP A 56 -14.81 -11.26 6.70
CA TRP A 56 -15.05 -11.22 8.14
C TRP A 56 -15.92 -10.04 8.56
N ALA A 57 -16.45 -9.28 7.61
CA ALA A 57 -17.24 -8.10 7.88
C ALA A 57 -18.60 -8.49 8.47
N ASP A 58 -18.91 -7.94 9.65
CA ASP A 58 -20.26 -8.02 10.21
C ASP A 58 -21.23 -7.20 9.35
N LYS A 59 -22.53 -7.45 9.48
CA LYS A 59 -23.59 -6.84 8.68
C LYS A 59 -23.56 -5.31 8.74
N ASP A 60 -23.23 -4.74 9.90
CA ASP A 60 -23.13 -3.30 10.13
C ASP A 60 -21.90 -2.66 9.46
N LEU A 61 -20.87 -3.47 9.16
CA LEU A 61 -19.62 -3.03 8.54
C LEU A 61 -19.49 -3.47 7.07
N LEU A 62 -20.43 -4.25 6.56
CA LEU A 62 -20.39 -4.80 5.21
C LEU A 62 -20.32 -3.70 4.14
N GLU A 63 -21.14 -2.65 4.27
CA GLU A 63 -21.11 -1.52 3.32
C GLU A 63 -19.76 -0.80 3.33
N ALA A 64 -19.19 -0.58 4.51
CA ALA A 64 -17.87 0.02 4.65
C ALA A 64 -16.78 -0.88 4.03
N ALA A 65 -16.86 -2.19 4.23
CA ALA A 65 -15.93 -3.15 3.65
C ALA A 65 -16.02 -3.21 2.12
N ILE A 66 -17.24 -3.15 1.56
CA ILE A 66 -17.49 -3.06 0.11
C ILE A 66 -16.83 -1.79 -0.44
N LEU A 67 -17.14 -0.63 0.14
CA LEU A 67 -16.60 0.66 -0.30
C LEU A 67 -15.08 0.68 -0.24
N ASN A 68 -14.48 0.16 0.84
CA ASN A 68 -13.04 0.09 0.99
C ASN A 68 -12.41 -0.81 -0.09
N THR A 69 -12.98 -2.00 -0.33
CA THR A 69 -12.50 -2.94 -1.34
C THR A 69 -12.53 -2.33 -2.73
N THR A 70 -13.64 -1.69 -3.10
CA THR A 70 -13.79 -1.00 -4.39
C THR A 70 -12.82 0.18 -4.53
N ALA A 71 -12.58 0.93 -3.46
CA ALA A 71 -11.62 2.03 -3.48
C ALA A 71 -10.18 1.54 -3.72
N CYS A 72 -9.77 0.47 -3.02
CA CYS A 72 -8.46 -0.16 -3.22
C CYS A 72 -8.29 -0.72 -4.63
N GLU A 73 -9.32 -1.39 -5.17
CA GLU A 73 -9.32 -1.91 -6.53
C GLU A 73 -9.11 -0.80 -7.57
N ARG A 74 -9.91 0.28 -7.50
CA ARG A 74 -9.82 1.41 -8.43
C ARG A 74 -8.44 2.06 -8.39
N ARG A 75 -7.85 2.20 -7.20
CA ARG A 75 -6.49 2.73 -7.04
C ARG A 75 -5.47 1.83 -7.73
N TYR A 76 -5.55 0.52 -7.52
CA TYR A 76 -4.64 -0.44 -8.15
C TYR A 76 -4.74 -0.39 -9.68
N ILE A 77 -5.97 -0.40 -10.23
CA ILE A 77 -6.21 -0.31 -11.68
C ILE A 77 -5.67 0.99 -12.27
N ALA A 78 -5.90 2.13 -11.60
CA ALA A 78 -5.40 3.42 -12.07
C ALA A 78 -3.87 3.45 -12.15
N LEU A 79 -3.18 2.87 -11.16
CA LEU A 79 -1.71 2.79 -11.16
C LEU A 79 -1.18 1.85 -12.25
N LEU A 80 -1.88 0.74 -12.53
CA LEU A 80 -1.53 -0.13 -13.66
C LEU A 80 -1.70 0.58 -15.01
N GLN A 81 -2.78 1.36 -15.17
CA GLN A 81 -3.00 2.17 -16.37
C GLN A 81 -1.89 3.23 -16.51
N GLN A 82 -1.48 3.86 -15.41
CA GLN A 82 -0.36 4.80 -15.40
C GLN A 82 0.96 4.12 -15.80
N ALA A 83 1.26 2.94 -15.28
CA ALA A 83 2.46 2.18 -15.67
C ALA A 83 2.45 1.82 -17.16
N LYS A 84 1.28 1.44 -17.68
CA LYS A 84 1.10 1.17 -19.12
C LYS A 84 1.37 2.41 -19.97
N ILE A 85 0.87 3.59 -19.55
CA ILE A 85 1.13 4.86 -20.24
C ILE A 85 2.62 5.23 -20.20
N GLN A 86 3.31 4.93 -19.11
CA GLN A 86 4.75 5.18 -18.96
C GLN A 86 5.64 4.16 -19.69
N GLY A 87 5.05 3.22 -20.44
CA GLY A 87 5.79 2.22 -21.20
C GLY A 87 6.40 1.12 -20.33
N CYS A 88 5.98 0.98 -19.07
CA CYS A 88 6.39 -0.14 -18.23
C CYS A 88 5.69 -1.42 -18.76
N GLN A 89 6.42 -2.22 -19.53
CA GLN A 89 6.00 -3.58 -19.89
C GLN A 89 6.54 -4.57 -18.88
N ALA A 90 5.70 -5.53 -18.47
CA ALA A 90 6.07 -6.58 -17.52
C ALA A 90 7.10 -7.58 -18.08
N TRP A 91 7.42 -7.51 -19.38
CA TRP A 91 8.30 -8.43 -20.08
C TRP A 91 9.26 -7.64 -20.98
N ASP A 92 10.55 -7.92 -20.82
CA ASP A 92 11.61 -7.50 -21.74
C ASP A 92 11.48 -8.33 -23.03
N ASP A 93 11.01 -7.71 -24.11
CA ASP A 93 10.83 -8.34 -25.44
C ASP A 93 12.16 -8.90 -26.00
N SER A 94 13.29 -8.46 -25.43
CA SER A 94 14.64 -8.92 -25.71
C SER A 94 14.89 -10.40 -25.41
N ARG A 95 14.04 -11.06 -24.60
CA ARG A 95 14.15 -12.52 -24.35
C ARG A 95 13.47 -13.40 -25.40
N LEU A 96 12.53 -12.85 -26.17
CA LEU A 96 11.76 -13.62 -27.18
C LEU A 96 12.45 -13.68 -28.54
N GLN A 97 13.39 -12.76 -28.83
CA GLN A 97 14.12 -12.74 -30.10
C GLN A 97 15.23 -13.81 -30.18
N ASN A 98 15.74 -14.28 -29.04
CA ASN A 98 16.80 -15.30 -28.99
C ASN A 98 16.29 -16.75 -29.17
N SER A 99 14.97 -16.99 -29.18
CA SER A 99 14.40 -18.34 -29.36
C SER A 99 13.84 -18.62 -30.75
N LEU A 100 13.84 -17.64 -31.65
CA LEU A 100 13.35 -17.76 -33.03
C LEU A 100 14.48 -17.70 -34.08
N GLY A 101 15.73 -17.66 -33.63
CA GLY A 101 16.93 -17.61 -34.46
C GLY A 101 17.96 -18.66 -34.06
N SER A 102 17.62 -19.95 -34.14
CA SER A 102 18.55 -21.07 -34.16
C SER A 102 17.99 -22.22 -34.98
#